data_AF-A0A3C8CDH3-F1
#
_entry.id   AF-A0A3C8CDH3-F1
#
_cell.length_a   1.000
_cell.length_b   1.000
_cell.length_c   1.000
_cell.angle_alpha   90.00
_cell.angle_beta   90.00
_cell.angle_gamma   90.00
#
_symmetry.space_group_name_H-M   'P 1'
#
loop_
_entity.id
_entity.type
_entity.pdbx_description
1 polymer ?
#
loop_
_entity_poly.entity_id
_entity_poly.type
_entity_poly.pdbx_seq_one_letter_code
_entity_poly.pdbx_strand_id
1 'polypeptide(L)' 'MRLVSLLPSATEILVKLGLEKNLVGVSHECDY' A
#
# COMPACT_ATOMS: atom_id res chain seq x y z
N MET A 1 7.86 -4.26 -9.94
CA MET A 1 6.96 -3.09 -10.19
C MET A 1 6.97 -2.27 -8.92
N ARG A 2 7.00 -0.92 -8.96
CA ARG A 2 7.09 -0.08 -7.75
C ARG A 2 5.77 0.65 -7.56
N LEU A 3 5.03 0.32 -6.50
CA LEU A 3 3.70 0.86 -6.18
C LEU A 3 3.78 1.85 -5.02
N VAL A 4 3.13 2.99 -5.17
CA VAL A 4 2.95 3.97 -4.08
C VAL A 4 1.46 4.08 -3.82
N SER A 5 1.05 3.90 -2.56
CA SER A 5 -0.34 4.03 -2.13
C SER A 5 -0.46 5.25 -1.25
N LEU A 6 -1.23 6.25 -1.67
CA LEU A 6 -1.47 7.47 -0.89
C LEU A 6 -2.85 7.48 -0.20
N LEU A 7 -3.52 6.33 -0.18
CA LEU A 7 -4.80 6.13 0.49
C LEU A 7 -4.72 4.85 1.31
N PRO A 8 -4.97 4.88 2.63
CA PRO A 8 -4.84 3.70 3.49
C PRO A 8 -5.66 2.51 2.99
N SER A 9 -6.89 2.78 2.54
CA SER A 9 -7.79 1.76 1.98
C SER A 9 -7.23 1.05 0.75
N ALA A 10 -6.47 1.77 -0.10
CA ALA A 10 -5.81 1.16 -1.25
C ALA A 10 -4.61 0.30 -0.83
N THR A 11 -3.89 0.71 0.22
CA THR A 11 -2.80 -0.10 0.82
C THR A 11 -3.34 -1.43 1.33
N GLU A 12 -4.48 -1.43 2.03
CA GLU A 12 -5.06 -2.68 2.55
C GLU A 12 -5.45 -3.67 1.45
N ILE A 13 -6.00 -3.15 0.35
CA ILE A 13 -6.39 -3.96 -0.81
C ILE A 13 -5.15 -4.58 -1.45
N LEU A 14 -4.08 -3.80 -1.61
CA LEU A 14 -2.82 -4.30 -2.18
C LEU A 14 -2.18 -5.39 -1.32
N VAL A 15 -2.24 -5.27 0.01
CA VAL A 15 -1.73 -6.30 0.91
C VAL A 15 -2.60 -7.55 0.88
N LYS A 16 -3.93 -7.44 0.86
CA LYS A 16 -4.82 -8.60 0.64
C LYS A 16 -4.58 -9.32 -0.68
N LEU A 17 -4.09 -8.60 -1.70
CA LEU A 17 -3.71 -9.15 -3.00
C LEU A 17 -2.27 -9.71 -3.04
N GLY A 18 -1.53 -9.66 -1.93
CA GLY A 18 -0.14 -10.15 -1.84
C GLY A 18 0.88 -9.25 -2.56
N LEU A 19 0.51 -8.00 -2.86
CA LEU A 19 1.33 -7.02 -3.55
C LEU A 19 2.12 -6.10 -2.60
N GLU A 20 2.12 -6.39 -1.30
CA GLU A 20 2.88 -5.68 -0.26
C GLU A 20 4.37 -5.50 -0.62
N LYS A 21 4.96 -6.52 -1.27
CA LYS A 21 6.38 -6.57 -1.64
C LYS A 21 6.76 -5.54 -2.71
N ASN A 22 5.75 -5.03 -3.42
CA ASN A 22 5.89 -4.02 -4.46
C ASN A 22 5.55 -2.62 -3.93
N LEU A 23 5.04 -2.48 -2.70
CA LEU A 23 4.77 -1.19 -2.07
C LEU A 23 6.10 -0.56 -1.65
N VAL A 24 6.40 0.60 -2.25
CA VAL A 24 7.60 1.39 -1.96
C VAL A 24 7.30 2.67 -1.19
N GLY A 25 6.01 2.96 -0.93
CA GLY A 25 5.57 4.08 -0.10
C GLY A 25 4.08 4.01 0.20
N VAL A 26 3.72 4.41 1.42
CA VAL A 26 2.35 4.54 1.91
C VAL A 26 2.05 6.00 2.28
N SER A 27 0.78 6.39 2.45
CA SER A 27 0.43 7.72 2.97
C SER A 27 0.91 7.89 4.41
N HIS A 28 1.21 9.13 4.81
CA HIS A 28 1.62 9.45 6.17
C HIS A 28 0.55 9.08 7.22
N GLU A 29 -0.72 9.14 6.84
CA GLU A 29 -1.87 8.76 7.67
C GLU A 29 -2.21 7.26 7.57
N CYS A 30 -1.38 6.45 6.91
CA CYS A 30 -1.61 5.02 6.81
C CYS A 30 -1.12 4.32 8.07
N ASP A 31 -2.05 3.87 8.92
CA ASP A 31 -1.78 3.00 10.08
C ASP A 31 -1.69 1.50 9.70
N TYR A 32 -1.78 1.19 8.39
CA TYR A 32 -1.75 -0.16 7.85
C TYR A 32 -0.36 -0.79 7.84
#